data_AF-A0A2P4SLP8-F1
#
_entry.id   AF-A0A2P4SLP8-F1
#
_cell.length_a   1.000
_cell.length_b   1.000
_cell.length_c   1.000
_cell.angle_alpha   90.00
_cell.angle_beta   90.00
_cell.angle_gamma   90.00
#
_symmetry.space_group_name_H-M   'P 1'
#
loop_
_entity.id
_entity.type
_entity.pdbx_description
1 polymer ?
#
loop_
_entity_poly.entity_id
_entity_poly.type
_entity_poly.pdbx_seq_one_letter_code
_entity_poly.pdbx_strand_id
1 'polypeptide(L)'
;LKLHLQTTDYGNFLANESGPLTISTIDDKLKTKLLTEFHYFRNHAFEPLTTFLNFITYSYMIDNVILLITGTLHQRPIAELVPKCHPLGSFEQMEAVSIASNPTELFNAILVDTPL
;
A
#
# COMPACT_ATOMS: atom_id res chain seq x y z
N LEU A 1 -25.88 0.61 -8.21
CA LEU A 1 -24.45 0.23 -8.04
C LEU A 1 -24.24 -0.59 -6.75
N LYS A 2 -24.49 -0.02 -5.56
CA LYS A 2 -24.32 -0.72 -4.26
C LYS A 2 -25.02 -2.08 -4.21
N LEU A 3 -26.30 -2.14 -4.62
CA LEU A 3 -27.09 -3.39 -4.65
C LEU A 3 -26.53 -4.44 -5.62
N HIS A 4 -26.02 -4.03 -6.79
CA HIS A 4 -25.46 -4.96 -7.78
C HIS A 4 -24.07 -5.48 -7.38
N LEU A 5 -23.28 -4.70 -6.64
CA LEU A 5 -22.01 -5.17 -6.09
C LEU A 5 -22.24 -6.10 -4.89
N GLN A 6 -23.30 -5.87 -4.11
CA GLN A 6 -23.69 -6.77 -3.01
C GLN A 6 -24.09 -8.16 -3.47
N THR A 7 -24.59 -8.30 -4.70
CA THR A 7 -24.92 -9.62 -5.29
C THR A 7 -23.69 -10.38 -5.82
N THR A 8 -22.49 -9.79 -5.76
CA THR A 8 -21.22 -10.41 -6.16
C THR A 8 -20.37 -10.78 -4.94
N ASP A 9 -19.20 -11.40 -5.15
CA ASP A 9 -18.25 -11.78 -4.08
C ASP A 9 -17.69 -10.59 -3.27
N TYR A 10 -17.95 -9.36 -3.72
CA TYR A 10 -17.69 -8.14 -2.94
C TYR A 10 -18.59 -8.01 -1.71
N GLY A 11 -19.78 -8.64 -1.72
CA GLY A 11 -20.69 -8.71 -0.59
C GLY A 11 -21.00 -7.35 0.04
N ASN A 12 -21.02 -7.31 1.38
CA ASN A 12 -21.41 -6.14 2.16
C ASN A 12 -20.25 -5.19 2.51
N PHE A 13 -19.23 -5.08 1.66
CA PHE A 13 -18.04 -4.24 1.92
C PHE A 13 -18.34 -2.73 2.09
N LEU A 14 -19.49 -2.27 1.59
CA LEU A 14 -19.97 -0.88 1.71
C LEU A 14 -21.10 -0.71 2.74
N ALA A 15 -21.39 -1.72 3.57
CA ALA A 15 -22.53 -1.68 4.49
C ALA A 15 -22.41 -0.60 5.57
N ASN A 16 -21.18 -0.34 6.05
CA ASN A 16 -20.91 0.62 7.12
C ASN A 16 -20.79 2.08 6.65
N GLU A 17 -20.83 2.34 5.34
CA GLU A 17 -20.79 3.69 4.80
C GLU A 17 -22.22 4.27 4.80
N SER A 18 -22.49 5.14 5.77
CA SER A 18 -23.78 5.82 5.98
C SER A 18 -23.90 7.18 5.25
N GLY A 19 -22.81 7.66 4.63
CA GLY A 19 -22.76 8.93 3.90
C GLY A 19 -22.94 8.80 2.38
N PRO A 20 -22.87 9.94 1.64
CA PRO A 20 -22.86 9.90 0.18
C PRO A 20 -21.63 9.14 -0.31
N LEU A 21 -21.86 8.07 -1.08
CA LEU A 21 -20.79 7.26 -1.66
C LEU A 21 -20.03 8.06 -2.71
N THR A 22 -18.76 8.36 -2.42
CA THR A 22 -17.83 8.94 -3.39
C THR A 22 -17.06 7.84 -4.11
N ILE A 23 -16.55 8.15 -5.29
CA ILE A 23 -15.75 7.21 -6.09
C ILE A 23 -14.47 6.82 -5.33
N SER A 24 -13.85 7.76 -4.61
CA SER A 24 -12.65 7.51 -3.81
C SER A 24 -12.91 6.49 -2.70
N THR A 25 -14.01 6.62 -1.96
CA THR A 25 -14.36 5.66 -0.91
C THR A 25 -14.61 4.26 -1.46
N ILE A 26 -15.20 4.14 -2.66
CA ILE A 26 -15.37 2.83 -3.30
C ILE A 26 -14.01 2.23 -3.68
N ASP A 27 -13.13 3.00 -4.30
CA ASP A 27 -11.79 2.58 -4.70
C ASP A 27 -10.96 2.12 -3.49
N ASP A 28 -10.95 2.89 -2.40
CA ASP A 28 -10.23 2.58 -1.17
C ASP A 28 -10.71 1.27 -0.55
N LYS A 29 -12.02 1.04 -0.48
CA LYS A 29 -12.59 -0.18 0.11
C LYS A 29 -12.33 -1.41 -0.76
N LEU A 30 -12.37 -1.26 -2.09
CA LEU A 30 -12.02 -2.34 -3.02
C LEU A 30 -10.55 -2.74 -2.85
N LYS A 31 -9.64 -1.77 -2.79
CA LYS A 31 -8.21 -2.00 -2.52
C LYS A 31 -8.01 -2.68 -1.16
N THR A 32 -8.71 -2.21 -0.13
CA THR A 32 -8.64 -2.80 1.23
C THR A 32 -9.04 -4.27 1.25
N LYS A 33 -10.11 -4.65 0.54
CA LYS A 33 -10.53 -6.06 0.41
C LYS A 33 -9.45 -6.89 -0.28
N LEU A 34 -8.91 -6.40 -1.40
CA LEU A 34 -7.86 -7.09 -2.15
C LEU A 34 -6.59 -7.30 -1.31
N LEU A 35 -6.17 -6.29 -0.54
CA LEU A 35 -5.06 -6.43 0.42
C LEU A 35 -5.31 -7.50 1.45
N THR A 36 -6.50 -7.50 2.04
CA THR A 36 -6.84 -8.45 3.11
C THR A 36 -6.74 -9.88 2.60
N GLU A 37 -7.24 -10.13 1.39
CA GLU A 37 -7.16 -11.43 0.72
C GLU A 37 -5.72 -11.78 0.33
N PHE A 38 -4.96 -10.83 -0.21
CA PHE A 38 -3.55 -11.03 -0.55
C PHE A 38 -2.70 -11.39 0.69
N HIS A 39 -2.85 -10.65 1.78
CA HIS A 39 -2.16 -10.93 3.04
C HIS A 39 -2.58 -12.26 3.63
N TYR A 40 -3.86 -12.64 3.50
CA TYR A 40 -4.31 -13.96 3.91
C TYR A 40 -3.56 -15.07 3.16
N PHE A 41 -3.45 -14.99 1.83
CA PHE A 41 -2.67 -15.96 1.06
C PHE A 41 -1.18 -15.92 1.42
N ARG A 42 -0.60 -14.72 1.55
CA ARG A 42 0.82 -14.54 1.86
C ARG A 42 1.21 -15.11 3.23
N ASN A 43 0.33 -15.00 4.22
CA ASN A 43 0.56 -15.48 5.59
C ASN A 43 0.45 -17.01 5.72
N HIS A 44 -0.29 -17.65 4.81
CA HIS A 44 -0.44 -19.11 4.76
C HIS A 44 0.45 -19.78 3.70
N ALA A 45 1.23 -18.99 2.96
CA ALA A 45 2.18 -19.51 1.99
C ALA A 45 3.44 -20.04 2.68
N PHE A 46 3.98 -21.13 2.14
CA PHE A 46 5.30 -21.66 2.47
C PHE A 46 6.25 -21.45 1.29
N GLU A 47 7.54 -21.63 1.51
CA GLU A 47 8.50 -21.62 0.40
C GLU A 47 8.19 -22.74 -0.61
N PRO A 48 8.26 -22.48 -1.93
CA PRO A 48 8.78 -21.26 -2.58
C PRO A 48 7.73 -20.17 -2.87
N LEU A 49 6.45 -20.43 -2.57
CA LEU A 49 5.34 -19.53 -2.91
C LEU A 49 5.43 -18.20 -2.15
N THR A 50 5.90 -18.23 -0.91
CA THR A 50 6.19 -17.04 -0.11
C THR A 50 7.11 -16.06 -0.84
N THR A 51 8.24 -16.55 -1.35
CA THR A 51 9.18 -15.73 -2.13
C THR A 51 8.53 -15.18 -3.41
N PHE A 52 7.76 -16.00 -4.12
CA PHE A 52 7.03 -15.53 -5.32
C PHE A 52 6.05 -14.39 -5.00
N LEU A 53 5.29 -14.51 -3.91
CA LEU A 53 4.36 -13.46 -3.49
C LEU A 53 5.09 -12.18 -3.05
N ASN A 54 6.30 -12.29 -2.46
CA ASN A 54 7.13 -11.12 -2.17
C ASN A 54 7.55 -10.39 -3.45
N PHE A 55 7.94 -11.12 -4.51
CA PHE A 55 8.30 -10.49 -5.78
C PHE A 55 7.15 -9.68 -6.39
N ILE A 56 5.90 -10.10 -6.18
CA ILE A 56 4.73 -9.31 -6.61
C ILE A 56 4.66 -7.98 -5.83
N THR A 57 4.95 -7.99 -4.52
CA THR A 57 4.94 -6.76 -3.71
C THR A 57 6.04 -5.77 -4.08
N TYR A 58 7.17 -6.23 -4.62
CA TYR A 58 8.31 -5.37 -4.96
C TYR A 58 7.99 -4.34 -6.03
N SER A 59 7.11 -4.64 -6.99
CA SER A 59 6.66 -3.66 -7.98
C SER A 59 6.02 -2.45 -7.30
N TYR A 60 5.15 -2.68 -6.31
CA TYR A 60 4.49 -1.61 -5.56
C TYR A 60 5.43 -0.90 -4.59
N MET A 61 6.42 -1.62 -4.05
CA MET A 61 7.46 -1.01 -3.22
C MET A 61 8.28 -0.01 -4.04
N ILE A 62 8.70 -0.36 -5.26
CA ILE A 62 9.46 0.54 -6.14
C ILE A 62 8.65 1.81 -6.44
N ASP A 63 7.36 1.67 -6.79
CA ASP A 63 6.50 2.83 -7.05
C ASP A 63 6.36 3.73 -5.81
N ASN A 64 6.21 3.14 -4.63
CA ASN A 64 6.16 3.89 -3.36
C ASN A 64 7.46 4.62 -3.06
N VAL A 65 8.61 3.97 -3.29
CA VAL A 65 9.93 4.57 -3.09
C VAL A 65 10.13 5.76 -4.04
N ILE A 66 9.76 5.62 -5.32
CA ILE A 66 9.82 6.72 -6.29
C ILE A 66 8.91 7.87 -5.87
N LEU A 67 7.69 7.58 -5.40
CA LEU A 67 6.75 8.58 -4.90
C LEU A 67 7.34 9.35 -3.70
N LEU A 68 7.94 8.65 -2.74
CA LEU A 68 8.54 9.24 -1.56
C LEU A 68 9.75 10.12 -1.92
N ILE A 69 10.68 9.63 -2.74
CA ILE A 69 11.85 10.40 -3.19
C ILE A 69 11.42 11.66 -3.95
N THR A 70 10.47 11.51 -4.88
CA THR A 70 9.98 12.64 -5.67
C THR A 70 9.27 13.66 -4.79
N GLY A 71 8.46 13.22 -3.82
CA GLY A 71 7.80 14.12 -2.89
C GLY A 71 8.77 14.87 -1.98
N THR A 72 9.80 14.21 -1.47
CA THR A 72 10.86 14.83 -0.65
C THR A 72 11.68 15.83 -1.47
N LEU A 73 11.97 15.55 -2.74
CA LEU A 73 12.63 16.52 -3.64
C LEU A 73 11.81 17.81 -3.82
N HIS A 74 10.48 17.71 -3.80
CA HIS A 74 9.57 18.85 -3.83
C HIS A 74 9.27 19.44 -2.44
N GLN A 75 10.06 19.08 -1.42
CA GLN A 75 9.93 19.56 -0.04
C GLN A 75 8.55 19.28 0.58
N ARG A 76 7.87 18.21 0.13
CA ARG A 76 6.63 17.77 0.77
C ARG A 76 6.94 16.91 1.99
N PRO A 77 6.24 17.13 3.12
CA PRO A 77 6.44 16.32 4.31
C PRO A 77 6.04 14.86 4.04
N ILE A 78 6.87 13.93 4.49
CA ILE A 78 6.66 12.48 4.29
C ILE A 78 5.31 12.03 4.87
N ALA A 79 4.87 12.63 5.98
CA ALA A 79 3.56 12.38 6.59
C ALA A 79 2.37 12.64 5.64
N GLU A 80 2.50 13.53 4.64
CA GLU A 80 1.47 13.76 3.61
C GLU A 80 1.59 12.81 2.41
N LEU A 81 2.74 12.16 2.25
CA LEU A 81 3.03 11.24 1.15
C LEU A 81 2.66 9.79 1.52
N VAL A 82 2.88 9.38 2.77
CA VAL A 82 2.58 8.03 3.25
C VAL A 82 1.14 7.59 2.97
N PRO A 83 0.09 8.41 3.22
CA PRO A 83 -1.29 8.03 2.90
C PRO A 83 -1.56 7.84 1.40
N LYS A 84 -0.66 8.30 0.52
CA LYS A 84 -0.78 8.18 -0.93
C LYS A 84 -0.02 6.98 -1.49
N CYS A 85 0.77 6.30 -0.67
CA CYS A 85 1.48 5.10 -1.06
C CYS A 85 0.51 3.94 -1.28
N HIS A 86 0.85 3.06 -2.22
CA HIS A 86 0.10 1.84 -2.45
C HIS A 86 0.32 0.87 -1.29
N PRO A 87 -0.73 0.41 -0.61
CA PRO A 87 -0.61 -0.39 0.60
C PRO A 87 0.03 -1.78 0.38
N LEU A 88 -0.03 -2.37 -0.82
CA LEU A 88 0.72 -3.63 -1.10
C LEU A 88 2.24 -3.44 -1.09
N GLY A 89 2.72 -2.21 -1.26
CA GLY A 89 4.12 -1.86 -1.20
C GLY A 89 4.52 -1.21 0.12
N SER A 90 3.71 -1.34 1.18
CA SER A 90 4.08 -0.88 2.51
C SER A 90 5.14 -1.80 3.11
N PHE A 91 6.12 -1.22 3.80
CA PHE A 91 7.16 -1.95 4.51
C PHE A 91 7.30 -1.43 5.94
N GLU A 92 7.78 -2.28 6.85
CA GLU A 92 7.80 -2.02 8.30
C GLU A 92 8.62 -0.77 8.66
N GLN A 93 9.67 -0.47 7.89
CA GLN A 93 10.56 0.67 8.07
C GLN A 93 9.99 1.99 7.51
N MET A 94 8.75 2.01 7.02
CA MET A 94 8.12 3.23 6.49
C MET A 94 7.96 4.34 7.56
N GLU A 95 7.88 3.96 8.84
CA GLU A 95 7.93 4.91 9.96
C GLU A 95 9.33 5.52 10.14
N ALA A 96 10.41 4.73 9.98
CA ALA A 96 11.78 5.22 10.08
C ALA A 96 12.12 6.19 8.92
N VAL A 97 11.54 5.95 7.74
CA VAL A 97 11.61 6.83 6.58
C VAL A 97 11.09 8.24 6.88
N SER A 98 10.11 8.40 7.78
CA SER A 98 9.57 9.72 8.15
C SER A 98 10.58 10.66 8.81
N ILE A 99 11.73 10.14 9.26
CA ILE A 99 12.81 10.88 9.90
C ILE A 99 13.81 11.43 8.87
N ALA A 100 13.84 10.85 7.67
CA ALA A 100 14.78 11.25 6.62
C ALA A 100 14.47 12.67 6.13
N SER A 101 15.45 13.57 6.27
CA SER A 101 15.28 14.99 5.94
C SER A 101 15.83 15.34 4.56
N ASN A 102 16.59 14.42 3.95
CA ASN A 102 17.13 14.58 2.61
C ASN A 102 16.91 13.31 1.75
N PRO A 103 16.84 13.46 0.41
CA PRO A 103 16.63 12.34 -0.51
C PRO A 103 17.70 11.26 -0.42
N THR A 104 18.94 11.61 -0.06
CA THR A 104 20.06 10.68 0.05
C THR A 104 19.93 9.76 1.27
N GLU A 105 19.56 10.32 2.43
CA GLU A 105 19.22 9.57 3.65
C GLU A 105 18.04 8.66 3.41
N LEU A 106 17.01 9.17 2.71
CA LEU A 106 15.83 8.40 2.36
C LEU A 106 16.20 7.21 1.47
N PHE A 107 17.00 7.44 0.42
CA PHE A 107 17.49 6.40 -0.48
C PHE A 107 18.33 5.35 0.24
N ASN A 108 19.23 5.77 1.12
CA ASN A 108 20.06 4.87 1.91
C ASN A 108 19.24 4.07 2.93
N ALA A 109 18.31 4.71 3.64
CA ALA A 109 17.43 4.03 4.60
C ALA A 109 16.54 2.98 3.92
N ILE A 110 16.07 3.27 2.70
CA ILE A 110 15.22 2.34 1.95
C ILE A 110 16.06 1.20 1.38
N LEU A 111 17.17 1.47 0.68
CA LEU A 111 17.92 0.41 -0.01
C LEU A 111 18.78 -0.46 0.89
N VAL A 112 19.12 0.00 2.10
CA VAL A 112 19.88 -0.82 3.05
C VAL A 112 18.98 -1.80 3.78
N ASP A 113 17.74 -1.41 4.08
CA ASP A 113 16.85 -2.18 4.97
C ASP A 113 15.65 -2.82 4.26
N THR A 114 15.40 -2.54 2.97
CA THR A 114 14.38 -3.24 2.19
C THR A 114 15.01 -4.38 1.37
N PRO A 115 14.29 -5.50 1.16
CA PRO A 115 14.81 -6.66 0.43
C PRO A 115 14.87 -6.46 -1.10
N LEU A 116 14.96 -5.21 -1.56
CA LEU A 116 15.11 -4.80 -2.96
C LEU A 116 16.56 -4.96 -3.44
#